data_AF-F2UNF5-F1
#
_entry.id   AF-F2UNF5-F1
#
_cell.length_a   1.000
_cell.length_b   1.000
_cell.length_c   1.000
_cell.angle_alpha   90.00
_cell.angle_beta   90.00
_cell.angle_gamma   90.00
#
_symmetry.space_group_name_H-M   'P 1'
#
loop_
_entity.id
_entity.type
_entity.pdbx_description
1 polymer ?
#
loop_
_entity_poly.entity_id
_entity_poly.type
_entity_poly.pdbx_seq_one_letter_code
_entity_poly.pdbx_strand_id
1 'polypeptide(L)'
;MEDPLGKLMPSEVEFIAEDAPITITPNFQAGVFLFLKERVGPFKPQRPMEVPMWLAVSLRRRDKCVIHVPEWLSVDALTTKLEEEKMQQKQFVHMPAHFQEISSILFDVASQDVPNSEECRQLIQAIVDVRTAKIRQGGLDDMKDSLAIQLNNVTQMEITSIRQFACHAMDAFNRLSSV
;
A
#
# COMPACT_ATOMS: atom_id res chain seq x y z
N MET A 1 -12.41 20.84 18.77
CA MET A 1 -13.14 19.55 18.76
C MET A 1 -12.20 18.60 18.03
N GLU A 2 -11.48 17.76 18.79
CA GLU A 2 -10.57 16.77 18.19
C GLU A 2 -11.37 15.85 17.28
N ASP A 3 -10.81 15.53 16.11
CA ASP A 3 -11.41 14.62 15.13
C ASP A 3 -11.65 13.25 15.80
N PRO A 4 -12.89 12.83 16.06
CA PRO A 4 -13.18 11.58 16.77
C PRO A 4 -12.77 10.34 15.96
N LEU A 5 -12.41 10.48 14.67
CA LEU A 5 -12.09 9.38 13.78
C LEU A 5 -10.59 9.16 13.55
N GLY A 6 -9.72 9.95 14.21
CA GLY A 6 -8.26 9.81 14.10
C GLY A 6 -7.79 9.85 12.65
N LYS A 7 -7.67 11.05 12.08
CA LYS A 7 -7.15 11.23 10.72
C LYS A 7 -5.76 10.63 10.60
N LEU A 8 -5.63 9.51 9.89
CA LEU A 8 -4.34 9.03 9.44
C LEU A 8 -3.83 9.95 8.32
N MET A 9 -2.57 10.35 8.42
CA MET A 9 -1.86 11.06 7.38
C MET A 9 -1.21 10.04 6.42
N PRO A 10 -0.99 10.38 5.13
CA PRO A 10 -0.33 9.47 4.19
C PRO A 10 1.00 8.92 4.72
N SER A 11 1.78 9.75 5.42
CA SER A 11 3.03 9.34 6.06
C SER A 11 2.84 8.31 7.19
N GLU A 12 1.71 8.37 7.92
CA GLU A 12 1.40 7.39 8.96
C GLU A 12 0.96 6.06 8.34
N VAL A 13 0.26 6.11 7.20
CA VAL A 13 -0.09 4.91 6.45
C VAL A 13 1.16 4.24 5.88
N GLU A 14 2.08 5.02 5.33
CA GLU A 14 3.39 4.52 4.88
C GLU A 14 4.19 3.91 6.04
N PHE A 15 4.25 4.60 7.18
CA PHE A 15 4.89 4.06 8.40
C PHE A 15 4.28 2.73 8.85
N ILE A 16 2.95 2.59 8.81
CA ILE A 16 2.27 1.33 9.12
C ILE A 16 2.64 0.24 8.10
N ALA A 17 2.77 0.60 6.82
CA ALA A 17 3.17 -0.33 5.77
C ALA A 17 4.61 -0.86 5.95
N GLU A 18 5.47 -0.14 6.69
CA GLU A 18 6.85 -0.59 6.91
C GLU A 18 6.97 -1.86 7.77
N ASP A 19 5.91 -2.23 8.49
CA ASP A 19 5.85 -3.51 9.21
C ASP A 19 5.63 -4.71 8.28
N ALA A 20 5.35 -4.49 6.99
CA ALA A 20 5.18 -5.56 6.01
C ALA A 20 6.48 -6.37 5.85
N PRO A 21 6.39 -7.70 5.73
CA PRO A 21 7.56 -8.54 5.50
C PRO A 21 8.07 -8.38 4.06
N ILE A 22 9.39 -8.34 3.91
CA ILE A 22 10.07 -8.36 2.61
C ILE A 22 11.30 -9.26 2.65
N THR A 23 11.59 -9.91 1.53
CA THR A 23 12.76 -10.78 1.41
C THR A 23 14.00 -9.98 1.06
N ILE A 24 15.10 -10.24 1.78
CA ILE A 24 16.42 -9.65 1.52
C ILE A 24 17.49 -10.74 1.43
N THR A 25 18.57 -10.46 0.69
CA THR A 25 19.82 -11.21 0.80
C THR A 25 20.87 -10.35 1.49
N PRO A 26 21.28 -10.64 2.74
CA PRO A 26 22.30 -9.89 3.42
C PRO A 26 23.70 -10.22 2.89
N ASN A 27 24.63 -9.28 3.01
CA ASN A 27 26.05 -9.46 2.67
C ASN A 27 26.96 -9.56 3.91
N PHE A 28 26.37 -9.66 5.10
CA PHE A 28 27.07 -9.72 6.38
C PHE A 28 26.61 -10.91 7.20
N GLN A 29 27.40 -11.23 8.22
CA GLN A 29 27.06 -12.26 9.20
C GLN A 29 26.76 -11.60 10.55
N ALA A 30 25.64 -11.99 11.15
CA ALA A 30 25.28 -11.59 12.50
C ALA A 30 24.39 -12.65 13.17
N GLY A 31 24.35 -12.61 14.50
CA GLY A 31 23.43 -13.42 15.30
C GLY A 31 21.97 -12.98 15.15
N VAL A 32 21.13 -13.47 16.05
CA VAL A 32 19.73 -13.05 16.15
C VAL A 32 19.68 -11.73 16.92
N PHE A 33 18.99 -10.72 16.36
CA PHE A 33 18.64 -9.51 17.09
C PHE A 33 17.27 -9.68 17.74
N LEU A 34 17.15 -9.21 18.97
CA LEU A 34 15.90 -9.20 19.73
C LEU A 34 15.32 -7.78 19.66
N PHE A 35 14.24 -7.59 18.91
CA PHE A 35 13.45 -6.36 18.91
C PHE A 35 12.28 -6.48 19.88
N LEU A 36 11.59 -5.38 20.15
CA LEU A 36 10.46 -5.34 21.07
C LEU A 36 9.33 -6.29 20.63
N LYS A 37 9.04 -6.34 19.32
CA LYS A 37 7.94 -7.11 18.74
C LYS A 37 8.37 -8.52 18.34
N GLU A 38 9.61 -8.70 17.89
CA GLU A 38 10.04 -9.94 17.25
C GLU A 38 11.55 -10.19 17.32
N ARG A 39 11.96 -11.38 16.90
CA ARG A 39 13.37 -11.77 16.79
C ARG A 39 13.71 -11.93 15.31
N VAL A 40 14.73 -11.23 14.84
CA VAL A 40 15.15 -11.27 13.43
C VAL A 40 16.58 -11.79 13.33
N GLY A 41 16.82 -12.72 12.42
CA GLY A 41 18.12 -13.38 12.25
C GLY A 41 18.03 -14.89 12.48
N PRO A 42 19.15 -15.62 12.43
CA PRO A 42 20.50 -15.11 12.23
C PRO A 42 20.76 -14.69 10.78
N PHE A 43 21.56 -13.64 10.59
CA PHE A 43 21.94 -13.14 9.27
C PHE A 43 23.12 -13.95 8.74
N LYS A 44 22.94 -14.57 7.59
CA LYS A 44 23.99 -15.32 6.89
C LYS A 44 24.19 -14.73 5.50
N PRO A 45 25.44 -14.40 5.11
CA PRO A 45 25.72 -13.85 3.78
C PRO A 45 25.15 -14.74 2.68
N GLN A 46 24.63 -14.12 1.62
CA GLN A 46 24.14 -14.80 0.41
C GLN A 46 22.98 -15.78 0.65
N ARG A 47 22.30 -15.68 1.80
CA ARG A 47 21.13 -16.49 2.11
C ARG A 47 19.89 -15.61 2.22
N PRO A 48 18.88 -15.78 1.35
CA PRO A 48 17.63 -15.04 1.44
C PRO A 48 16.94 -15.25 2.79
N MET A 49 16.35 -14.18 3.32
CA MET A 49 15.53 -14.22 4.53
C MET A 49 14.51 -13.10 4.54
N GLU A 50 13.40 -13.31 5.26
CA GLU A 50 12.37 -12.28 5.46
C GLU A 50 12.71 -11.41 6.66
N VAL A 51 12.52 -10.11 6.49
CA VAL A 51 12.64 -9.09 7.52
C VAL A 51 11.53 -8.04 7.31
N PRO A 52 11.17 -7.26 8.33
CA PRO A 52 10.30 -6.11 8.13
C PRO A 52 10.91 -5.08 7.17
N MET A 53 10.06 -4.38 6.42
CA MET A 53 10.47 -3.35 5.46
C MET A 53 11.36 -2.28 6.07
N TRP A 54 11.03 -1.76 7.26
CA TRP A 54 11.84 -0.74 7.94
C TRP A 54 13.30 -1.21 8.18
N LEU A 55 13.48 -2.50 8.47
CA LEU A 55 14.80 -3.11 8.68
C LEU A 55 15.51 -3.31 7.35
N ALA A 56 14.80 -3.80 6.32
CA ALA A 56 15.33 -3.93 4.97
C ALA A 56 15.85 -2.58 4.43
N VAL A 57 15.07 -1.51 4.57
CA VAL A 57 15.44 -0.14 4.19
C VAL A 57 16.70 0.32 4.94
N SER A 58 16.74 0.10 6.25
CA SER A 58 17.87 0.48 7.10
C SER A 58 19.16 -0.25 6.72
N LEU A 59 19.07 -1.53 6.36
CA LEU A 59 20.20 -2.34 5.90
C LEU A 59 20.62 -1.95 4.48
N ARG A 60 19.68 -1.70 3.57
CA ARG A 60 19.95 -1.30 2.18
C ARG A 60 20.67 0.04 2.10
N ARG A 61 20.24 1.04 2.89
CA ARG A 61 20.91 2.36 2.98
C ARG A 61 22.37 2.28 3.45
N ARG A 62 22.77 1.18 4.11
CA ARG A 62 24.15 0.91 4.56
C ARG A 62 24.89 -0.07 3.65
N ASP A 63 24.31 -0.39 2.50
CA ASP A 63 24.80 -1.40 1.56
C ASP A 63 25.08 -2.75 2.26
N LYS A 64 24.15 -3.19 3.12
CA LYS A 64 24.24 -4.45 3.88
C LYS A 64 23.36 -5.58 3.35
N CYS A 65 22.50 -5.29 2.39
CA CYS A 65 21.67 -6.28 1.75
C CYS A 65 21.24 -5.84 0.35
N VAL A 66 20.79 -6.81 -0.42
CA VAL A 66 19.99 -6.62 -1.64
C VAL A 66 18.54 -6.93 -1.28
N ILE A 67 17.62 -6.03 -1.63
CA ILE A 67 16.19 -6.24 -1.43
C ILE A 67 15.65 -7.00 -2.64
N HIS A 68 14.87 -8.06 -2.41
CA HIS A 68 14.18 -8.76 -3.49
C HIS A 68 12.87 -8.06 -3.79
N VAL A 69 12.71 -7.65 -5.04
CA VAL A 69 11.51 -6.99 -5.52
C VAL A 69 10.36 -8.00 -5.58
N PRO A 70 9.17 -7.69 -5.03
CA PRO A 70 8.02 -8.58 -5.12
C PRO A 70 7.59 -8.86 -6.56
N GLU A 71 7.16 -10.08 -6.86
CA GLU A 71 6.79 -10.51 -8.22
C GLU A 71 5.66 -9.68 -8.85
N TRP A 72 4.75 -9.16 -8.01
CA TRP A 72 3.65 -8.31 -8.44
C TRP A 72 4.11 -6.93 -8.94
N LEU A 73 5.31 -6.47 -8.56
CA LEU A 73 5.90 -5.22 -9.00
C LEU A 73 6.73 -5.43 -10.28
N SER A 74 6.04 -5.91 -11.33
CA SER A 74 6.60 -6.13 -12.66
C SER A 74 5.66 -5.53 -13.71
N VAL A 75 6.22 -5.13 -14.85
CA VAL A 75 5.47 -4.50 -15.95
C VAL A 75 4.29 -5.39 -16.38
N ASP A 76 4.54 -6.69 -16.56
CA ASP A 76 3.52 -7.65 -17.02
C ASP A 76 2.37 -7.80 -16.01
N ALA A 77 2.70 -7.97 -14.73
CA ALA A 77 1.70 -8.13 -13.67
C ALA A 77 0.88 -6.85 -13.47
N LEU A 78 1.53 -5.68 -13.46
CA LEU A 78 0.87 -4.39 -13.29
C LEU A 78 0.00 -4.03 -14.50
N THR A 79 0.44 -4.32 -15.72
CA THR A 79 -0.35 -4.10 -16.94
C THR A 79 -1.63 -4.94 -16.89
N THR A 80 -1.52 -6.21 -16.54
CA THR A 80 -2.67 -7.11 -16.38
C THR A 80 -3.64 -6.56 -15.32
N LYS A 81 -3.12 -6.13 -14.16
CA LYS A 81 -3.95 -5.52 -13.10
C LYS A 81 -4.65 -4.24 -13.54
N LEU A 82 -3.97 -3.39 -14.29
CA LEU A 82 -4.55 -2.16 -14.83
C LEU A 82 -5.68 -2.44 -15.82
N GLU A 83 -5.51 -3.44 -16.69
CA GLU A 83 -6.54 -3.88 -17.64
C GLU A 83 -7.76 -4.44 -16.90
N GLU A 84 -7.55 -5.35 -15.94
CA GLU A 84 -8.61 -5.90 -15.09
C GLU A 84 -9.39 -4.76 -14.38
N GLU A 85 -8.68 -3.77 -13.83
CA GLU A 85 -9.27 -2.66 -13.08
C GLU A 85 -10.14 -1.77 -13.96
N LYS A 86 -9.73 -1.57 -15.23
CA LYS A 86 -10.51 -0.84 -16.24
C LYS A 86 -11.73 -1.63 -16.72
N MET A 87 -11.64 -2.96 -16.81
CA MET A 87 -12.77 -3.82 -17.22
C MET A 87 -13.86 -3.87 -16.14
N GLN A 88 -13.48 -3.85 -14.86
CA GLN A 88 -14.43 -3.87 -13.75
C GLN A 88 -14.91 -2.46 -13.42
N GLN A 89 -16.13 -2.08 -13.80
CA GLN A 89 -16.60 -0.72 -13.53
C GLN A 89 -16.98 -0.48 -12.06
N LYS A 90 -17.64 -1.46 -11.42
CA LYS A 90 -18.23 -1.31 -10.07
C LYS A 90 -17.41 -1.94 -8.93
N GLN A 91 -16.43 -2.77 -9.27
CA GLN A 91 -15.62 -3.49 -8.29
C GLN A 91 -14.16 -3.09 -8.42
N PHE A 92 -13.46 -3.09 -7.29
CA PHE A 92 -12.02 -2.91 -7.24
C PHE A 92 -11.34 -4.27 -7.41
N VAL A 93 -10.34 -4.31 -8.28
CA VAL A 93 -9.52 -5.51 -8.43
C VAL A 93 -8.68 -5.67 -7.16
N HIS A 94 -8.47 -6.92 -6.76
CA HIS A 94 -7.59 -7.22 -5.65
C HIS A 94 -6.15 -6.81 -5.97
N MET A 95 -5.58 -6.00 -5.09
CA MET A 95 -4.18 -5.62 -5.08
C MET A 95 -3.54 -6.09 -3.77
N PRO A 96 -2.21 -6.38 -3.77
CA PRO A 96 -1.48 -6.64 -2.54
C PRO A 96 -1.71 -5.54 -1.50
N ALA A 97 -1.73 -5.92 -0.22
CA ALA A 97 -1.83 -4.96 0.86
C ALA A 97 -0.66 -3.97 0.78
N HIS A 98 -0.95 -2.68 1.00
CA HIS A 98 0.02 -1.59 0.97
C HIS A 98 0.82 -1.47 -0.35
N PHE A 99 0.24 -1.85 -1.50
CA PHE A 99 0.99 -1.83 -2.76
C PHE A 99 1.53 -0.44 -3.12
N GLN A 100 0.81 0.64 -2.77
CA GLN A 100 1.22 2.02 -3.07
C GLN A 100 2.46 2.38 -2.26
N GLU A 101 2.38 2.16 -0.95
CA GLU A 101 3.41 2.47 0.03
C GLU A 101 4.66 1.62 -0.22
N ILE A 102 4.51 0.30 -0.37
CA ILE A 102 5.61 -0.61 -0.66
C ILE A 102 6.28 -0.23 -1.99
N SER A 103 5.51 0.06 -3.04
CA SER A 103 6.09 0.48 -4.32
C SER A 103 6.89 1.78 -4.19
N SER A 104 6.36 2.78 -3.49
CA SER A 104 7.02 4.06 -3.24
C SER A 104 8.36 3.86 -2.52
N ILE A 105 8.35 3.12 -1.41
CA ILE A 105 9.56 2.82 -0.63
C ILE A 105 10.60 2.10 -1.50
N LEU A 106 10.19 1.10 -2.30
CA LEU A 106 11.10 0.36 -3.17
C LEU A 106 11.70 1.22 -4.27
N PHE A 107 10.91 2.09 -4.90
CA PHE A 107 11.43 3.00 -5.91
C PHE A 107 12.44 3.98 -5.32
N ASP A 108 12.29 4.37 -4.06
CA ASP A 108 13.21 5.30 -3.39
C ASP A 108 14.53 4.65 -2.98
N VAL A 109 14.51 3.40 -2.50
CA VAL A 109 15.68 2.76 -1.88
C VAL A 109 16.33 1.66 -2.73
N ALA A 110 15.60 1.13 -3.70
CA ALA A 110 15.96 -0.06 -4.47
C ALA A 110 15.51 0.03 -5.94
N SER A 111 15.32 1.23 -6.50
CA SER A 111 14.89 1.39 -7.91
C SER A 111 15.81 0.68 -8.91
N GLN A 112 17.10 0.59 -8.62
CA GLN A 112 18.08 -0.15 -9.42
C GLN A 112 17.86 -1.66 -9.43
N ASP A 113 17.20 -2.20 -8.40
CA ASP A 113 16.90 -3.62 -8.28
C ASP A 113 15.54 -3.94 -8.93
N VAL A 114 14.72 -2.93 -9.24
CA VAL A 114 13.41 -3.06 -9.91
C VAL A 114 13.58 -3.03 -11.43
N PRO A 115 13.30 -4.13 -12.14
CA PRO A 115 13.31 -4.14 -13.60
C PRO A 115 12.30 -3.13 -14.15
N ASN A 116 12.71 -2.33 -15.14
CA ASN A 116 11.86 -1.30 -15.76
C ASN A 116 11.19 -0.37 -14.72
N SER A 117 11.93 0.03 -13.68
CA SER A 117 11.40 0.77 -12.52
C SER A 117 10.54 1.99 -12.87
N GLU A 118 10.92 2.76 -13.88
CA GLU A 118 10.17 3.94 -14.32
C GLU A 118 8.83 3.58 -14.97
N GLU A 119 8.79 2.49 -15.75
CA GLU A 119 7.55 1.97 -16.34
C GLU A 119 6.63 1.40 -15.26
N CYS A 120 7.17 0.64 -14.31
CA CYS A 120 6.43 0.17 -13.13
C CYS A 120 5.84 1.33 -12.33
N ARG A 121 6.59 2.43 -12.13
CA ARG A 121 6.10 3.63 -11.45
C ARG A 121 4.91 4.26 -12.18
N GLN A 122 5.00 4.37 -13.51
CA GLN A 122 3.91 4.89 -14.34
C GLN A 122 2.67 3.99 -14.29
N LEU A 123 2.83 2.67 -14.32
CA LEU A 123 1.74 1.71 -14.21
C LEU A 123 1.06 1.76 -12.84
N ILE A 124 1.83 1.84 -11.75
CA ILE A 124 1.28 2.03 -10.39
C ILE A 124 0.45 3.32 -10.35
N GLN A 125 0.97 4.43 -10.85
CA GLN A 125 0.24 5.70 -10.87
C GLN A 125 -1.05 5.59 -11.69
N ALA A 126 -1.01 4.94 -12.87
CA ALA A 126 -2.18 4.72 -13.69
C ALA A 126 -3.26 3.87 -12.98
N ILE A 127 -2.86 2.84 -12.22
CA ILE A 127 -3.79 2.05 -11.40
C ILE A 127 -4.41 2.93 -10.31
N VAL A 128 -3.61 3.73 -9.60
CA VAL A 128 -4.09 4.64 -8.56
C VAL A 128 -5.07 5.69 -9.13
N ASP A 129 -4.80 6.24 -10.31
CA ASP A 129 -5.65 7.22 -10.96
C ASP A 129 -7.01 6.63 -11.34
N VAL A 130 -7.02 5.44 -11.96
CA VAL A 130 -8.26 4.71 -12.30
C VAL A 130 -9.07 4.42 -11.05
N ARG A 131 -8.43 3.94 -9.99
CA ARG A 131 -9.10 3.59 -8.73
C ARG A 131 -9.63 4.82 -8.00
N THR A 132 -8.87 5.92 -7.99
CA THR A 132 -9.31 7.20 -7.43
C THR A 132 -10.52 7.75 -8.17
N ALA A 133 -10.53 7.67 -9.51
CA ALA A 133 -11.68 8.07 -10.31
C ALA A 133 -12.90 7.20 -10.00
N LYS A 134 -12.72 5.87 -9.89
CA LYS A 134 -13.78 4.92 -9.52
C LYS A 134 -14.36 5.19 -8.13
N ILE A 135 -13.53 5.48 -7.14
CA ILE A 135 -13.97 5.86 -5.79
C ILE A 135 -14.84 7.13 -5.84
N ARG A 136 -14.40 8.15 -6.58
CA ARG A 136 -15.15 9.42 -6.70
C ARG A 136 -16.49 9.25 -7.42
N GLN A 137 -16.53 8.41 -8.46
CA GLN A 137 -17.75 8.17 -9.24
C GLN A 137 -18.72 7.24 -8.52
N GLY A 138 -18.26 6.04 -8.11
CA GLY A 138 -19.10 5.01 -7.51
C GLY A 138 -19.53 5.35 -6.08
N GLY A 139 -18.64 5.95 -5.27
CA GLY A 139 -18.93 6.26 -3.88
C GLY A 139 -20.09 7.24 -3.72
N LEU A 140 -20.19 8.26 -4.58
CA LEU A 140 -21.23 9.29 -4.50
C LEU A 140 -22.60 8.83 -5.01
N ASP A 141 -22.64 7.96 -6.01
CA ASP A 141 -23.90 7.47 -6.57
C ASP A 141 -24.51 6.38 -5.68
N ASP A 142 -23.70 5.48 -5.14
CA ASP A 142 -24.19 4.42 -4.23
C ASP A 142 -24.60 4.97 -2.84
N MET A 143 -24.10 6.16 -2.46
CA MET A 143 -24.45 6.85 -1.20
C MET A 143 -25.87 7.41 -1.16
N LYS A 144 -26.53 7.60 -2.31
CA LYS A 144 -27.83 8.29 -2.37
C LYS A 144 -28.98 7.44 -1.83
N ASP A 145 -28.92 6.13 -2.09
CA ASP A 145 -30.06 5.23 -1.89
C ASP A 145 -29.79 4.11 -0.86
N SER A 146 -28.62 4.08 -0.22
CA SER A 146 -28.23 2.98 0.67
C SER A 146 -27.74 3.45 2.03
N LEU A 147 -28.17 2.74 3.08
CA LEU A 147 -27.67 2.89 4.46
C LEU A 147 -26.26 2.31 4.65
N ALA A 148 -25.77 1.52 3.69
CA ALA A 148 -24.47 0.87 3.75
C ALA A 148 -23.80 0.81 2.38
N ILE A 149 -22.48 0.99 2.35
CA ILE A 149 -21.66 0.90 1.13
C ILE A 149 -20.71 -0.27 1.29
N GLN A 150 -20.69 -1.17 0.32
CA GLN A 150 -19.73 -2.27 0.29
C GLN A 150 -18.46 -1.84 -0.45
N LEU A 151 -17.35 -1.76 0.28
CA LEU A 151 -16.04 -1.41 -0.26
C LEU A 151 -15.09 -2.61 -0.16
N ASN A 152 -15.17 -3.51 -1.14
CA ASN A 152 -14.24 -4.64 -1.22
C ASN A 152 -12.95 -4.23 -1.95
N ASN A 153 -11.82 -4.80 -1.56
CA ASN A 153 -10.51 -4.61 -2.19
C ASN A 153 -10.02 -3.14 -2.25
N VAL A 154 -10.55 -2.26 -1.40
CA VAL A 154 -10.01 -0.91 -1.22
C VAL A 154 -8.86 -0.94 -0.23
N THR A 155 -7.79 -0.23 -0.53
CA THR A 155 -6.57 -0.19 0.29
C THR A 155 -6.64 0.86 1.40
N GLN A 156 -5.76 0.77 2.40
CA GLN A 156 -5.70 1.72 3.50
C GLN A 156 -5.40 3.15 3.02
N MET A 157 -4.49 3.34 2.05
CA MET A 157 -4.20 4.66 1.46
C MET A 157 -5.46 5.27 0.82
N GLU A 158 -6.20 4.48 0.06
CA GLU A 158 -7.44 4.91 -0.60
C GLU A 158 -8.51 5.29 0.43
N ILE A 159 -8.74 4.44 1.44
CA ILE A 159 -9.67 4.75 2.55
C ILE A 159 -9.26 6.06 3.22
N THR A 160 -7.98 6.22 3.54
CA THR A 160 -7.45 7.40 4.22
C THR A 160 -7.70 8.68 3.42
N SER A 161 -7.58 8.61 2.08
CA SER A 161 -7.79 9.75 1.18
C SER A 161 -9.23 10.28 1.16
N ILE A 162 -10.24 9.42 1.41
CA ILE A 162 -11.65 9.78 1.31
C ILE A 162 -12.39 9.82 2.65
N ARG A 163 -11.86 9.17 3.69
CA ARG A 163 -12.54 8.90 4.97
C ARG A 163 -13.22 10.14 5.54
N GLN A 164 -12.49 11.25 5.65
CA GLN A 164 -13.02 12.47 6.26
C GLN A 164 -14.23 13.01 5.50
N PHE A 165 -14.13 13.08 4.17
CA PHE A 165 -15.22 13.56 3.33
C PHE A 165 -16.42 12.61 3.41
N ALA A 166 -16.19 11.31 3.22
CA ALA A 166 -17.26 10.31 3.19
C ALA A 166 -18.02 10.25 4.53
N CYS A 167 -17.31 10.20 5.67
CA CYS A 167 -17.94 10.17 6.99
C CYS A 167 -18.74 11.44 7.27
N HIS A 168 -18.18 12.63 7.02
CA HIS A 168 -18.90 13.88 7.25
C HIS A 168 -20.13 14.04 6.33
N ALA A 169 -20.03 13.61 5.06
CA ALA A 169 -21.15 13.64 4.13
C ALA A 169 -22.27 12.71 4.61
N MET A 170 -21.96 11.47 5.00
CA MET A 170 -22.96 10.52 5.53
C MET A 170 -23.61 11.03 6.82
N ASP A 171 -22.83 11.59 7.74
CA ASP A 171 -23.36 12.17 8.98
C ASP A 171 -24.34 13.30 8.67
N ALA A 172 -24.03 14.15 7.69
CA ALA A 172 -24.93 15.21 7.24
C ALA A 172 -26.21 14.64 6.61
N PHE A 173 -26.10 13.65 5.72
CA PHE A 173 -27.25 12.99 5.12
C PHE A 173 -28.16 12.34 6.18
N ASN A 174 -27.59 11.62 7.14
CA ASN A 174 -28.32 10.98 8.23
C ASN A 174 -29.04 11.98 9.13
N ARG A 175 -28.45 13.15 9.39
CA ARG A 175 -29.10 14.22 10.16
C ARG A 175 -30.28 14.84 9.40
N LEU A 176 -30.19 14.94 8.08
CA LEU A 176 -31.27 15.50 7.25
C LEU A 176 -32.42 14.52 7.02
N SER A 177 -32.13 13.21 6.94
CA SER A 177 -33.15 12.17 6.76
C SER A 177 -33.88 11.75 8.04
N SER A 178 -33.36 12.16 9.21
CA SER A 178 -33.99 11.91 10.53
C SER A 178 -34.95 13.01 10.98
N VAL A 179 -35.21 14.01 10.12
CA VAL A 179 -36.24 15.06 10.27
C VAL A 179 -37.43 14.73 9.39
#